data_AF-A0A2E3NM00-F1
#
_entry.id   AF-A0A2E3NM00-F1
#
_cell.length_a   1.000
_cell.length_b   1.000
_cell.length_c   1.000
_cell.angle_alpha   90.00
_cell.angle_beta   90.00
_cell.angle_gamma   90.00
#
_symmetry.space_group_name_H-M   'P 1'
#
loop_
_entity.id
_entity.type
_entity.pdbx_description
1 polymer ?
#
loop_
_entity_poly.entity_id
_entity_poly.type
_entity_poly.pdbx_seq_one_letter_code
_entity_poly.pdbx_strand_id
1 'polypeptide(L)'
;MRWLLVTPLGLLFLWIAYAAHAYVAQRMLSDAGLEGIGYDAGIALIAIGFVLFLLQPVAERALTPRLARFICWPATIWMGMLFWLLLALWAADAIVWLFAIEGAGPLRALVVGGLVTTATFAGMIDVWCGPYDVRVEIELDRWPPALDGYL
;
A
#
# COMPACT_ATOMS: atom_id res chain seq x y z
N MET A 1 10.32 -30.99 -9.22
CA MET A 1 10.42 -30.42 -7.85
C MET A 1 10.10 -28.93 -7.77
N ARG A 2 10.64 -28.03 -8.61
CA ARG A 2 10.39 -26.57 -8.51
C ARG A 2 8.91 -26.17 -8.45
N TRP A 3 8.05 -26.79 -9.27
CA TRP A 3 6.61 -26.52 -9.29
C TRP A 3 5.85 -26.92 -8.02
N LEU A 4 6.34 -27.93 -7.29
CA LEU A 4 5.70 -28.37 -6.04
C LEU A 4 5.85 -27.34 -4.91
N LEU A 5 6.85 -26.45 -4.97
CA LEU A 5 7.04 -25.38 -4.00
C LEU A 5 6.40 -24.06 -4.45
N VAL A 6 6.47 -23.75 -5.75
CA VAL A 6 5.96 -22.47 -6.29
C VAL A 6 4.44 -22.40 -6.19
N THR A 7 3.73 -23.48 -6.52
CA THR A 7 2.25 -23.50 -6.49
C THR A 7 1.68 -23.22 -5.10
N PRO A 8 2.04 -23.94 -4.02
CA PRO A 8 1.49 -23.66 -2.70
C PRO A 8 1.87 -22.28 -2.18
N LEU A 9 3.09 -21.79 -2.46
CA LEU A 9 3.48 -20.43 -2.07
C LEU A 9 2.67 -19.36 -2.82
N GLY A 10 2.43 -19.56 -4.11
CA GLY A 10 1.58 -18.66 -4.91
C GLY A 10 0.14 -18.64 -4.39
N LEU A 11 -0.43 -19.81 -4.07
CA LEU A 11 -1.77 -19.90 -3.47
C LEU A 11 -1.84 -19.23 -2.09
N LEU A 12 -0.83 -19.45 -1.25
CA LEU A 12 -0.74 -18.80 0.06
C LEU A 12 -0.69 -17.27 -0.09
N PHE A 13 0.16 -16.77 -0.99
CA PHE A 13 0.25 -15.34 -1.28
C PHE A 13 -1.08 -14.76 -1.76
N LEU A 14 -1.74 -15.42 -2.71
CA LEU A 14 -3.07 -15.00 -3.20
C LEU A 14 -4.11 -15.01 -2.09
N TRP A 15 -4.09 -16.02 -1.22
CA TRP A 15 -5.00 -16.12 -0.09
C TRP A 15 -4.77 -14.99 0.92
N ILE A 16 -3.51 -14.71 1.30
CA ILE A 16 -3.17 -13.60 2.20
C ILE A 16 -3.60 -12.27 1.58
N ALA A 17 -3.29 -12.06 0.29
CA ALA A 17 -3.67 -10.84 -0.40
C ALA A 17 -5.19 -10.67 -0.44
N TYR A 18 -5.94 -11.72 -0.79
CA TYR A 18 -7.39 -11.71 -0.74
C TYR A 18 -7.92 -11.40 0.67
N ALA A 19 -7.42 -12.09 1.69
CA ALA A 19 -7.84 -11.92 3.08
C ALA A 19 -7.60 -10.48 3.58
N ALA A 20 -6.47 -9.86 3.24
CA ALA A 20 -6.18 -8.47 3.57
C ALA A 20 -7.20 -7.50 2.94
N HIS A 21 -7.54 -7.67 1.66
CA HIS A 21 -8.50 -6.81 0.96
C HIS A 21 -9.92 -7.04 1.48
N ALA A 22 -10.30 -8.30 1.71
CA ALA A 22 -11.59 -8.66 2.29
C ALA A 22 -11.75 -8.10 3.70
N TYR A 23 -10.70 -8.13 4.53
CA TYR A 23 -10.71 -7.54 5.86
C TYR A 23 -10.90 -6.01 5.80
N VAL A 24 -10.20 -5.31 4.90
CA VAL A 24 -10.40 -3.87 4.70
C VAL A 24 -11.83 -3.57 4.22
N ALA A 25 -12.36 -4.33 3.25
CA ALA A 25 -13.73 -4.17 2.77
C ALA A 25 -14.74 -4.36 3.90
N GLN A 26 -14.59 -5.43 4.71
CA GLN A 26 -15.45 -5.69 5.85
C GLN A 26 -15.41 -4.53 6.85
N ARG A 27 -14.22 -4.08 7.25
CA ARG A 27 -14.06 -3.06 8.31
C ARG A 27 -14.43 -1.65 7.88
N MET A 28 -14.15 -1.30 6.63
CA MET A 28 -14.35 0.06 6.10
C MET A 28 -15.71 0.25 5.45
N LEU A 29 -16.34 -0.81 4.95
CA LEU A 29 -17.60 -0.71 4.22
C LEU A 29 -18.74 -1.35 5.03
N SER A 30 -18.66 -2.65 5.30
CA SER A 30 -19.74 -3.38 5.98
C SER A 30 -19.94 -2.92 7.42
N ASP A 31 -18.87 -2.94 8.23
CA ASP A 31 -18.93 -2.51 9.64
C ASP A 31 -19.17 -0.99 9.79
N ALA A 32 -18.89 -0.22 8.75
CA ALA A 32 -19.19 1.21 8.71
C ALA A 32 -20.68 1.48 8.45
N GLY A 33 -21.46 0.45 8.11
CA GLY A 33 -22.87 0.58 7.75
C GLY A 33 -23.08 1.28 6.40
N LEU A 34 -22.10 1.21 5.49
CA LEU A 34 -22.27 1.74 4.14
C LEU A 34 -23.19 0.83 3.33
N GLU A 35 -24.12 1.45 2.60
CA GLU A 35 -25.09 0.77 1.75
C GLU A 35 -25.17 1.44 0.37
N GLY A 36 -25.77 0.73 -0.59
CA GLY A 36 -26.01 1.22 -1.94
C GLY A 36 -24.73 1.66 -2.66
N ILE A 37 -24.80 2.82 -3.33
CA ILE A 37 -23.73 3.31 -4.22
C ILE A 37 -22.40 3.49 -3.48
N GLY A 38 -22.43 3.93 -2.21
CA GLY A 38 -21.20 4.13 -1.43
C GLY A 38 -20.46 2.81 -1.16
N TYR A 39 -21.22 1.76 -0.84
CA TYR A 39 -20.69 0.41 -0.66
C TYR A 39 -20.12 -0.15 -1.98
N ASP A 40 -20.88 -0.06 -3.06
CA ASP A 40 -20.50 -0.58 -4.37
C ASP A 40 -19.23 0.12 -4.91
N ALA A 41 -19.16 1.45 -4.77
CA ALA A 41 -17.97 2.22 -5.16
C ALA A 41 -16.74 1.82 -4.33
N GLY A 42 -16.90 1.60 -3.02
CA GLY A 42 -15.83 1.14 -2.14
C GLY A 42 -15.30 -0.24 -2.53
N ILE A 43 -16.19 -1.19 -2.83
CA ILE A 43 -15.83 -2.53 -3.31
C ILE A 43 -15.10 -2.44 -4.65
N ALA A 44 -15.61 -1.64 -5.58
CA ALA A 44 -14.97 -1.43 -6.88
C ALA A 44 -13.54 -0.87 -6.74
N LEU A 45 -13.34 0.11 -5.86
CA LEU A 45 -12.03 0.69 -5.59
C LEU A 45 -11.04 -0.35 -5.03
N ILE A 46 -11.48 -1.14 -4.03
CA ILE A 46 -10.67 -2.22 -3.43
C ILE A 46 -10.33 -3.29 -4.47
N ALA A 47 -11.30 -3.69 -5.30
CA ALA A 47 -11.10 -4.67 -6.36
C ALA A 47 -10.13 -4.18 -7.43
N ILE A 48 -10.24 -2.91 -7.85
CA ILE A 48 -9.29 -2.28 -8.79
C ILE A 48 -7.88 -2.28 -8.20
N GLY A 49 -7.72 -1.88 -6.93
CA GLY A 49 -6.44 -1.92 -6.23
C GLY A 49 -5.83 -3.33 -6.19
N PHE A 50 -6.63 -4.34 -5.87
CA PHE A 50 -6.21 -5.75 -5.88
C PHE A 50 -5.77 -6.21 -7.26
N VAL A 51 -6.54 -5.90 -8.30
CA VAL A 51 -6.20 -6.27 -9.69
C VAL A 51 -4.92 -5.58 -10.15
N LEU A 52 -4.76 -4.29 -9.87
CA LEU A 52 -3.54 -3.54 -10.21
C LEU A 52 -2.31 -4.14 -9.53
N PHE A 53 -2.42 -4.51 -8.26
CA PHE A 53 -1.38 -5.21 -7.52
C PHE A 53 -0.99 -6.55 -8.18
N LEU A 54 -1.96 -7.37 -8.57
CA LEU A 54 -1.67 -8.64 -9.25
C LEU A 54 -1.09 -8.45 -10.65
N LEU A 55 -1.46 -7.37 -11.34
CA LEU A 55 -0.97 -7.07 -12.69
C LEU A 55 0.43 -6.45 -12.69
N GLN A 56 0.88 -5.84 -11.59
CA GLN A 56 2.19 -5.18 -11.49
C GLN A 56 3.35 -6.05 -12.01
N PRO A 57 3.58 -7.30 -11.53
CA PRO A 57 4.69 -8.12 -12.01
C PRO A 57 4.60 -8.49 -13.50
N VAL A 58 3.37 -8.55 -14.05
CA VAL A 58 3.16 -8.77 -15.48
C VAL A 58 3.49 -7.50 -16.26
N ALA A 59 3.04 -6.34 -15.77
CA ALA A 59 3.28 -5.04 -16.38
C ALA A 59 4.79 -4.73 -16.46
N GLU A 60 5.54 -4.98 -15.40
CA GLU A 60 7.00 -4.77 -15.34
C GLU A 60 7.76 -5.64 -16.35
N ARG A 61 7.24 -6.83 -16.67
CA ARG A 61 7.88 -7.79 -17.59
C ARG A 61 7.46 -7.63 -19.04
N ALA A 62 6.22 -7.22 -19.28
CA ALA A 62 5.60 -7.26 -20.60
C ALA A 62 5.46 -5.89 -21.27
N LEU A 63 5.46 -4.79 -20.51
CA LEU A 63 5.21 -3.45 -21.03
C LEU A 63 6.48 -2.61 -21.11
N THR A 64 6.47 -1.59 -21.97
CA THR A 64 7.54 -0.57 -21.97
C THR A 64 7.49 0.25 -20.66
N PRO A 65 8.61 0.83 -20.20
CA PRO A 65 8.65 1.58 -18.95
C PRO A 65 7.61 2.71 -18.85
N ARG A 66 7.25 3.34 -19.97
CA ARG A 66 6.23 4.38 -20.01
C ARG A 66 4.82 3.84 -19.74
N LEU A 67 4.49 2.68 -20.30
CA LEU A 67 3.17 2.05 -20.13
C LEU A 67 3.06 1.35 -18.77
N ALA A 68 4.13 0.68 -18.33
CA ALA A 68 4.19 0.02 -17.03
C ALA A 68 3.87 0.98 -15.88
N ARG A 69 4.30 2.25 -15.96
CA ARG A 69 4.01 3.29 -14.96
C ARG A 69 2.53 3.47 -14.65
N PHE A 70 1.64 3.33 -15.64
CA PHE A 70 0.20 3.49 -15.42
C PHE A 70 -0.41 2.37 -14.57
N ILE A 71 0.24 1.20 -14.49
CA ILE A 71 -0.19 0.08 -13.64
C ILE A 71 0.59 0.10 -12.33
N CYS A 72 1.91 0.22 -12.42
CA CYS A 72 2.80 0.07 -11.27
C CYS A 72 2.66 1.23 -10.28
N TRP A 73 2.45 2.47 -10.75
CA TRP A 73 2.35 3.62 -9.85
C TRP A 73 1.08 3.56 -8.99
N PRO A 74 -0.14 3.38 -9.56
CA PRO A 74 -1.34 3.17 -8.75
C PRO A 74 -1.28 1.91 -7.87
N ALA A 75 -0.71 0.80 -8.37
CA ALA A 75 -0.53 -0.41 -7.56
C ALA A 75 0.35 -0.16 -6.33
N THR A 76 1.44 0.58 -6.49
CA THR A 76 2.36 0.91 -5.38
C THR A 76 1.68 1.81 -4.35
N ILE A 77 0.94 2.83 -4.80
CA ILE A 77 0.15 3.70 -3.89
C ILE A 77 -0.88 2.86 -3.14
N TRP A 78 -1.62 2.01 -3.85
CA TRP A 78 -2.60 1.11 -3.24
C TRP A 78 -1.96 0.19 -2.19
N MET A 79 -0.81 -0.40 -2.47
CA MET A 79 -0.10 -1.26 -1.52
C MET A 79 0.37 -0.51 -0.27
N GLY A 80 0.89 0.71 -0.41
CA GLY A 80 1.24 1.55 0.72
C GLY A 80 0.02 1.92 1.57
N MET A 81 -1.07 2.33 0.91
CA MET A 81 -2.34 2.66 1.57
C MET A 81 -2.93 1.45 2.28
N LEU A 82 -2.96 0.29 1.64
CA LEU A 82 -3.45 -0.97 2.19
C LEU A 82 -2.66 -1.36 3.44
N PHE A 83 -1.34 -1.26 3.40
CA PHE A 83 -0.49 -1.53 4.56
C PHE A 83 -0.85 -0.64 5.76
N TRP A 84 -0.97 0.68 5.53
CA TRP A 84 -1.37 1.62 6.58
C TRP A 84 -2.79 1.38 7.09
N LEU A 85 -3.75 1.05 6.20
CA LEU A 85 -5.11 0.66 6.58
C LEU A 85 -5.10 -0.56 7.48
N LEU A 86 -4.38 -1.63 7.10
CA LEU A 86 -4.28 -2.84 7.91
C LEU A 86 -3.73 -2.54 9.30
N LEU A 87 -2.61 -1.80 9.38
CA LEU A 87 -1.99 -1.46 10.67
C LEU A 87 -2.93 -0.63 11.56
N ALA A 88 -3.55 0.40 11.00
CA ALA A 88 -4.44 1.29 11.73
C ALA A 88 -5.76 0.61 12.15
N LEU A 89 -6.34 -0.22 11.27
CA LEU A 89 -7.53 -1.02 11.60
C LEU A 89 -7.23 -2.05 12.69
N TRP A 90 -6.07 -2.71 12.62
CA TRP A 90 -5.68 -3.71 13.62
C TRP A 90 -5.44 -3.06 14.99
N ALA A 91 -4.79 -1.90 15.02
CA ALA A 91 -4.65 -1.09 16.24
C ALA A 91 -6.02 -0.63 16.78
N ALA A 92 -6.92 -0.17 15.91
CA ALA A 92 -8.25 0.25 16.31
C ALA A 92 -9.10 -0.92 16.83
N ASP A 93 -9.00 -2.10 16.21
CA ASP A 93 -9.66 -3.32 16.67
C ASP A 93 -9.15 -3.76 18.04
N ALA A 94 -7.84 -3.66 18.29
CA ALA A 94 -7.26 -3.94 19.61
C ALA A 94 -7.79 -2.98 20.68
N ILE A 95 -7.93 -1.68 20.36
CA ILE A 95 -8.51 -0.68 21.26
C ILE A 95 -9.98 -0.97 21.54
N VAL A 96 -10.79 -1.18 20.48
CA VAL A 96 -12.22 -1.51 20.62
C VAL A 96 -12.43 -2.76 21.47
N TRP A 97 -11.60 -3.78 21.25
CA TRP A 97 -11.63 -5.02 22.04
C TRP A 97 -11.24 -4.78 23.50
N LEU A 98 -10.15 -4.06 23.77
CA LEU A 98 -9.65 -3.82 25.13
C LEU A 98 -10.64 -3.02 25.99
N PHE A 99 -11.37 -2.09 25.37
CA PHE A 99 -12.31 -1.20 26.06
C PHE A 99 -13.78 -1.61 25.88
N ALA A 100 -14.05 -2.74 25.22
CA ALA A 100 -15.40 -3.25 24.93
C ALA A 100 -16.34 -2.17 24.33
N ILE A 101 -15.84 -1.40 23.36
CA ILE A 101 -16.58 -0.29 22.76
C ILE A 101 -17.60 -0.83 21.76
N GLU A 102 -18.89 -0.73 22.10
CA GLU A 102 -19.98 -1.12 21.21
C GLU A 102 -20.21 -0.08 20.10
N GLY A 103 -20.62 -0.53 18.91
CA GLY A 103 -21.00 0.38 17.82
C GLY A 103 -19.86 1.22 17.23
N ALA A 104 -18.60 0.89 17.49
CA ALA A 104 -17.44 1.68 17.03
C ALA A 104 -17.19 1.65 15.51
N GLY A 105 -17.92 0.82 14.76
CA GLY A 105 -17.69 0.56 13.33
C GLY A 105 -17.61 1.83 12.46
N PRO A 106 -18.66 2.67 12.42
CA PRO A 106 -18.65 3.90 11.61
C PRO A 106 -17.56 4.89 12.03
N LEU A 107 -17.38 5.10 13.34
CA LEU A 107 -16.37 6.02 13.85
C LEU A 107 -14.95 5.54 13.51
N ARG A 108 -14.68 4.24 13.68
CA ARG A 108 -13.40 3.63 13.32
C ARG A 108 -13.11 3.81 11.83
N ALA A 109 -14.08 3.50 10.96
CA ALA A 109 -13.91 3.65 9.52
C ALA A 109 -13.62 5.12 9.13
N LEU A 110 -14.32 6.07 9.75
CA LEU A 110 -14.09 7.49 9.52
C LEU A 110 -12.71 7.96 9.99
N VAL A 111 -12.29 7.60 11.21
CA VAL A 111 -11.00 8.00 11.79
C VAL A 111 -9.84 7.36 11.03
N VAL A 112 -9.89 6.04 10.82
CA VAL A 112 -8.84 5.30 10.12
C VAL A 112 -8.78 5.71 8.65
N GLY A 113 -9.93 5.79 7.98
CA GLY A 113 -10.03 6.24 6.59
C GLY A 113 -9.50 7.66 6.40
N GLY A 114 -9.89 8.58 7.27
CA GLY A 114 -9.39 9.95 7.29
C GLY A 114 -7.88 10.01 7.47
N LEU A 115 -7.35 9.35 8.51
CA LEU A 115 -5.92 9.34 8.81
C LEU A 115 -5.08 8.77 7.66
N VAL A 116 -5.48 7.62 7.11
CA VAL A 116 -4.73 6.98 6.03
C VAL A 116 -4.85 7.78 4.73
N THR A 117 -6.02 8.35 4.44
CA THR A 117 -6.20 9.23 3.27
C THR A 117 -5.30 10.46 3.39
N THR A 118 -5.32 11.15 4.54
CA THR A 118 -4.47 12.34 4.78
C THR A 118 -2.99 11.99 4.69
N ALA A 119 -2.55 10.89 5.30
CA ALA A 119 -1.15 10.44 5.22
C ALA A 119 -0.74 10.11 3.78
N THR A 120 -1.61 9.44 3.02
CA THR A 120 -1.38 9.12 1.61
C THR A 120 -1.26 10.39 0.77
N PHE A 121 -2.17 11.35 0.93
CA PHE A 121 -2.11 12.63 0.23
C PHE A 121 -0.85 13.44 0.59
N ALA A 122 -0.48 13.48 1.88
CA ALA A 122 0.73 14.16 2.32
C ALA A 122 1.99 13.54 1.70
N GLY A 123 2.07 12.21 1.67
CA GLY A 123 3.17 11.49 0.99
C GLY A 123 3.18 11.72 -0.53
N MET A 124 2.02 11.80 -1.17
CA MET A 124 1.93 12.13 -2.60
C MET A 124 2.41 13.56 -2.89
N ILE A 125 2.07 14.53 -2.03
CA ILE A 125 2.55 15.91 -2.14
C ILE A 125 4.07 15.97 -2.02
N ASP A 126 4.64 15.28 -1.02
CA ASP A 126 6.10 15.22 -0.83
C ASP A 126 6.81 14.64 -2.06
N VAL A 127 6.28 13.54 -2.62
CA VAL A 127 6.80 12.94 -3.87
C VAL A 127 6.68 13.90 -5.06
N TRP A 128 5.61 14.70 -5.15
CA TRP A 128 5.42 15.69 -6.21
C TRP A 128 6.31 16.92 -6.07
N CYS A 129 6.65 17.32 -4.84
CA CYS A 129 7.65 18.37 -4.59
C CYS A 129 9.06 17.95 -5.06
N GLY A 130 9.26 16.64 -5.26
CA GLY A 130 10.49 16.09 -5.81
C GLY A 130 11.57 15.88 -4.74
N PRO A 131 12.61 15.09 -5.06
CA PRO A 131 13.75 14.95 -4.17
C PRO A 131 14.45 16.29 -3.98
N TYR A 132 14.76 16.64 -2.73
CA TYR A 132 15.63 17.78 -2.45
C TYR A 132 17.08 17.37 -2.71
N ASP A 133 17.66 17.86 -3.80
CA ASP A 133 19.09 17.68 -4.07
C ASP A 133 19.89 18.58 -3.10
N VAL A 134 20.29 18.01 -1.97
CA VAL A 134 21.22 18.67 -1.05
C VAL A 134 22.63 18.24 -1.41
N ARG A 135 23.43 19.15 -1.95
CA ARG A 135 24.86 18.93 -2.15
C ARG A 135 25.53 18.86 -0.79
N VAL A 136 25.91 17.66 -0.36
CA VAL A 136 26.71 17.45 0.84
C VAL A 136 28.17 17.38 0.43
N GLU A 137 28.96 18.37 0.85
CA GLU A 137 30.41 18.30 0.76
C GLU A 137 30.90 17.46 1.94
N ILE A 138 31.40 16.26 1.65
CA ILE A 138 32.02 15.38 2.64
C ILE A 138 33.52 15.58 2.52
N GLU A 139 34.14 16.12 3.56
CA GLU A 139 35.59 16.20 3.66
C GLU A 139 36.13 14.77 3.85
N LEU A 140 36.94 14.31 2.91
CA LEU A 140 37.51 12.97 2.94
C LEU A 140 38.95 13.07 3.45
N ASP A 141 39.28 12.30 4.49
CA ASP A 141 40.64 12.21 5.01
C ASP A 141 41.65 11.73 3.95
N ARG A 142 41.18 10.95 2.97
CA ARG A 142 41.96 10.50 1.82
C ARG A 142 41.08 10.26 0.60
N TRP A 143 41.68 10.34 -0.58
CA TRP A 143 41.00 9.98 -1.83
C TRP A 143 40.58 8.50 -1.85
N PRO A 144 39.44 8.16 -2.48
CA PRO A 144 39.07 6.78 -2.74
C PRO A 144 40.13 6.11 -3.63
N PRO A 145 40.53 4.85 -3.35
CA PRO A 145 41.56 4.16 -4.13
C PRO A 145 41.23 4.03 -5.63
N ALA A 146 39.95 4.09 -6.00
CA ALA A 146 39.51 4.06 -7.40
C ALA A 146 39.90 5.32 -8.20
N LEU A 147 40.31 6.39 -7.52
CA LEU A 147 40.75 7.65 -8.11
C LEU A 147 42.26 7.87 -7.96
N ASP A 148 43.00 6.89 -7.44
CA ASP A 148 44.46 6.95 -7.37
C ASP A 148 45.04 6.96 -8.79
N GLY A 149 45.68 8.07 -9.18
CA GLY A 149 46.37 8.23 -10.48
C GLY A 149 45.77 9.26 -11.46
N TYR A 150 44.71 9.99 -11.06
CA TYR A 150 44.12 11.08 -11.86
C TYR A 150 44.72 12.48 -11.58
N LEU A 151 45.95 12.54 -11.04
CA LEU A 151 46.69 13.79 -10.79
C LEU A 151 47.70 14.08 -11.90
#